data_AF-A0A915KPZ3-F1
#
_entry.id   AF-A0A915KPZ3-F1
#
_cell.length_a   1.000
_cell.length_b   1.000
_cell.length_c   1.000
_cell.angle_alpha   90.00
_cell.angle_beta   90.00
_cell.angle_gamma   90.00
#
_symmetry.space_group_name_H-M   'P 1'
#
loop_
_entity.id
_entity.type
_entity.pdbx_description
1 polymer ?
#
loop_
_entity_poly.entity_id
_entity_poly.type
_entity_poly.pdbx_seq_one_letter_code
_entity_poly.pdbx_strand_id
1 'polypeptide(L)'
;SFRFPNSIIGHVTIKILPNFLQVVSIFLTAALGIPEALIPVQLLWVNLVTDGLPATALGFNPPDLDIMDKPPRSANESLISKWLFFRYMAIGGYVGAATVGASLWWFLIYDEGPQLSWYHVSHWMRCEIEPENFADIDCAVFTDNHPNAMALSVLVTIEMLNAMNR
;
A
#
# COMPACT_ATOMS: atom_id res chain seq x y z
N SER A 1 32.68 -8.82 13.71
CA SER A 1 31.25 -9.23 13.72
C SER A 1 30.43 -7.99 14.03
N PHE A 2 29.86 -7.34 13.01
CA PHE A 2 29.06 -6.12 13.19
C PHE A 2 27.74 -6.49 13.87
N ARG A 3 27.62 -6.21 15.16
CA ARG A 3 26.39 -6.43 15.94
C ARG A 3 25.62 -5.11 15.96
N PHE A 4 24.62 -5.00 15.10
CA PHE A 4 23.73 -3.84 15.09
C PHE A 4 22.92 -3.80 16.39
N PRO A 5 22.83 -2.64 17.07
CA PRO A 5 22.01 -2.49 18.28
C PRO A 5 20.53 -2.78 17.99
N ASN A 6 19.81 -3.33 18.98
CA ASN A 6 18.39 -3.74 18.89
C ASN A 6 17.44 -2.64 18.34
N SER A 7 17.80 -1.36 18.50
CA SER A 7 17.10 -0.21 17.90
C SER A 7 17.06 -0.28 16.36
N ILE A 8 18.16 -0.66 15.70
CA ILE A 8 18.27 -0.69 14.23
C ILE A 8 17.48 -1.87 13.65
N ILE A 9 17.44 -3.00 14.36
CA ILE A 9 16.72 -4.21 13.92
C ILE A 9 15.20 -4.03 14.03
N GLY A 10 14.74 -3.31 15.06
CA GLY A 10 13.34 -2.86 15.17
C GLY A 10 12.93 -1.96 14.00
N HIS A 11 13.78 -0.99 13.64
CA HIS A 11 13.53 -0.09 12.50
C HIS A 11 13.48 -0.83 11.16
N VAL A 12 14.32 -1.84 10.94
CA VAL A 12 14.31 -2.64 9.71
C VAL A 12 13.04 -3.49 9.62
N THR A 13 12.61 -4.12 10.72
CA THR A 13 11.40 -4.97 10.73
C THR A 13 10.12 -4.15 10.52
N ILE A 14 10.07 -2.93 11.06
CA ILE A 14 8.97 -1.99 10.84
C ILE A 14 8.87 -1.58 9.35
N LYS A 15 10.00 -1.39 8.67
CA LYS A 15 10.07 -0.97 7.26
C LYS A 15 9.78 -2.08 6.25
N ILE A 16 10.02 -3.35 6.59
CA ILE A 16 9.70 -4.48 5.69
C ILE A 16 8.18 -4.62 5.51
N LEU A 17 7.38 -4.21 6.51
CA LEU A 17 5.95 -4.46 6.50
C LEU A 17 5.18 -3.63 5.45
N PRO A 18 5.28 -2.29 5.37
CA PRO A 18 4.56 -1.51 4.36
C PRO A 18 5.01 -1.87 2.94
N ASN A 19 6.31 -2.08 2.73
CA ASN A 19 6.86 -2.46 1.43
C ASN A 19 6.32 -3.81 0.94
N PHE A 20 6.17 -4.80 1.83
CA PHE A 20 5.58 -6.10 1.48
C PHE A 20 4.09 -5.97 1.13
N LEU A 21 3.34 -5.19 1.90
CA LEU A 21 1.91 -4.94 1.65
C LEU A 21 1.69 -4.24 0.29
N GLN A 22 2.55 -3.29 -0.06
CA GLN A 22 2.52 -2.60 -1.35
C GLN A 22 2.80 -3.54 -2.52
N VAL A 23 3.80 -4.43 -2.40
CA VAL A 23 4.12 -5.41 -3.44
C VAL A 23 2.94 -6.36 -3.68
N VAL A 24 2.28 -6.83 -2.61
CA VAL A 24 1.09 -7.68 -2.73
C VAL A 24 -0.07 -6.94 -3.39
N SER A 25 -0.27 -5.66 -3.07
CA SER A 25 -1.28 -4.81 -3.71
C SER A 25 -1.03 -4.66 -5.21
N ILE A 26 0.20 -4.34 -5.62
CA ILE A 26 0.57 -4.17 -7.03
C ILE A 26 0.38 -5.49 -7.79
N PHE A 27 0.77 -6.62 -7.18
CA PHE A 27 0.59 -7.93 -7.76
C PHE A 27 -0.89 -8.28 -7.99
N LEU A 28 -1.77 -7.92 -7.06
CA LEU A 28 -3.22 -8.10 -7.21
C LEU A 28 -3.79 -7.24 -8.34
N THR A 29 -3.40 -5.97 -8.45
CA THR A 29 -3.84 -5.09 -9.54
C THR A 29 -3.40 -5.61 -10.91
N ALA A 30 -2.13 -6.02 -11.02
CA ALA A 30 -1.57 -6.58 -12.25
C ALA A 30 -2.24 -7.91 -12.65
N ALA A 31 -2.53 -8.77 -11.67
CA ALA A 31 -3.23 -10.03 -11.91
C ALA A 31 -4.68 -9.83 -12.41
N LEU A 32 -5.31 -8.71 -12.02
CA LEU A 32 -6.68 -8.36 -12.43
C LEU A 32 -6.73 -7.54 -13.74
N GLY A 33 -5.59 -7.08 -14.27
CA GLY A 33 -5.51 -6.33 -15.53
C GLY A 33 -6.13 -4.93 -15.48
N ILE A 34 -6.28 -4.36 -14.28
CA ILE A 34 -6.92 -3.05 -14.05
C ILE A 34 -5.85 -1.95 -14.20
N PRO A 35 -6.21 -0.71 -14.62
CA PRO A 35 -5.29 0.43 -14.62
C PRO A 35 -4.62 0.62 -13.25
N GLU A 36 -3.34 1.01 -13.28
CA GLU A 36 -2.52 1.15 -12.08
C GLU A 36 -3.14 2.18 -11.13
N ALA A 37 -3.64 1.70 -9.98
CA ALA A 37 -4.28 2.54 -8.96
C ALA A 37 -3.28 3.43 -8.18
N LEU A 38 -1.99 3.08 -8.19
CA LEU A 38 -0.96 3.75 -7.39
C LEU A 38 0.34 3.83 -8.19
N ILE A 39 0.83 5.05 -8.39
CA ILE A 39 2.11 5.29 -9.09
C ILE A 39 3.27 5.04 -8.11
N PRO A 40 4.42 4.48 -8.54
CA PRO A 40 5.57 4.23 -7.66
C PRO A 40 6.03 5.44 -6.84
N VAL A 41 5.92 6.65 -7.39
CA VAL A 41 6.25 7.90 -6.69
C VAL A 41 5.33 8.16 -5.51
N GLN A 42 4.03 7.85 -5.64
CA GLN A 42 3.06 8.04 -4.58
C GLN A 42 3.28 7.04 -3.44
N LEU A 43 3.61 5.79 -3.79
CA LEU A 43 4.03 4.75 -2.85
C LEU A 43 5.29 5.17 -2.08
N LEU A 44 6.28 5.74 -2.76
CA LEU A 44 7.50 6.26 -2.15
C LEU A 44 7.21 7.43 -1.20
N TRP A 45 6.30 8.33 -1.58
CA TRP A 45 5.88 9.44 -0.73
C TRP A 45 5.17 8.95 0.53
N VAL A 46 4.23 8.00 0.40
CA VAL A 46 3.55 7.40 1.55
C VAL A 46 4.56 6.76 2.48
N ASN A 47 5.47 5.94 1.96
CA ASN A 47 6.54 5.32 2.76
C ASN A 47 7.38 6.35 3.51
N LEU A 48 7.78 7.45 2.85
CA LEU A 48 8.56 8.51 3.46
C LEU A 48 7.80 9.21 4.59
N VAL A 49 6.52 9.51 4.40
CA VAL A 49 5.67 10.19 5.40
C VAL A 49 5.36 9.27 6.58
N THR A 50 4.97 8.03 6.31
CA THR A 50 4.69 7.03 7.36
C THR A 50 5.96 6.64 8.12
N ASP A 51 7.13 6.72 7.49
CA ASP A 51 8.41 6.52 8.18
C ASP A 51 8.87 7.78 8.96
N GLY A 52 8.51 8.98 8.49
CA GLY A 52 8.92 10.25 9.09
C GLY A 52 8.16 10.64 10.35
N LEU A 53 6.85 10.34 10.42
CA LEU A 53 5.96 10.65 11.54
C LEU A 53 6.33 9.94 12.86
N PRO A 54 6.57 8.61 12.90
CA PRO A 54 7.01 7.94 14.12
C PRO A 54 8.44 8.32 14.53
N ALA A 55 9.32 8.66 13.57
CA ALA A 55 10.68 9.12 13.86
C ALA A 55 10.69 10.50 14.58
N THR A 56 9.72 11.37 14.29
CA THR A 56 9.57 12.65 15.00
C THR A 56 8.88 12.47 16.36
N ALA A 57 7.90 11.57 16.47
CA ALA A 57 7.25 11.26 17.75
C ALA A 57 8.21 10.61 18.78
N LEU A 58 9.17 9.80 18.32
CA LEU A 58 10.22 9.20 19.17
C LEU A 58 11.29 10.19 19.64
N GLY A 59 11.43 11.36 18.99
CA GLY A 59 12.32 12.43 19.44
C GLY A 59 11.87 13.13 20.72
N PHE A 60 10.60 12.94 21.11
CA PHE A 60 10.00 13.54 22.30
C PHE A 60 9.74 12.54 23.44
N ASN A 61 9.97 11.24 23.23
CA ASN A 61 9.90 10.29 24.33
C ASN A 61 11.15 10.45 25.21
N PRO A 62 11.00 10.62 26.54
CA PRO A 62 12.15 10.57 27.45
C PRO A 62 12.85 9.21 27.27
N PRO A 63 14.19 9.15 27.37
CA PRO A 63 14.90 7.90 27.22
C PRO A 63 14.34 6.88 28.21
N ASP A 64 13.86 5.74 27.70
CA ASP A 64 13.50 4.61 28.55
C ASP A 64 14.73 4.28 29.41
N LEU A 65 14.61 4.43 30.73
CA LEU A 65 15.69 4.16 31.68
C LEU A 65 15.94 2.65 31.88
N ASP A 66 15.19 1.79 31.16
CA ASP A 66 15.09 0.35 31.41
C ASP A 66 15.56 -0.52 30.21
N ILE A 67 16.41 0.03 29.34
CA ILE A 67 16.91 -0.69 28.15
C ILE A 67 18.05 -1.68 28.50
N MET A 68 18.55 -1.66 29.74
CA MET A 68 19.65 -2.55 30.16
C MET A 68 19.19 -3.87 30.80
N ASP A 69 17.92 -4.03 31.19
CA ASP A 69 17.41 -5.27 31.82
C ASP A 69 16.65 -6.20 30.86
N LYS A 70 16.46 -5.80 29.60
CA LYS A 70 15.85 -6.69 28.59
C LYS A 70 16.92 -7.64 28.01
N PRO A 71 16.78 -8.97 28.19
CA PRO A 71 17.73 -9.92 27.62
C PRO A 71 17.74 -9.78 26.09
N PRO A 72 18.91 -9.89 25.45
CA PRO A 72 19.04 -9.75 24.00
C PRO A 72 18.17 -10.80 23.31
N ARG A 73 17.20 -10.37 22.49
CA ARG A 73 16.37 -11.30 21.72
C ARG A 73 17.26 -12.17 20.84
N SER A 74 16.98 -13.47 20.85
CA SER A 74 17.80 -14.45 20.14
C SER A 74 17.75 -14.20 18.63
N ALA A 75 18.90 -14.30 17.96
CA ALA A 75 19.02 -14.14 16.51
C ALA A 75 18.38 -15.30 15.71
N ASN A 76 17.81 -16.29 16.40
CA ASN A 76 17.27 -17.54 15.84
C ASN A 76 15.74 -17.64 15.93
N GLU A 77 15.04 -16.63 16.44
CA GLU A 77 13.59 -16.56 16.25
C GLU A 77 13.31 -16.25 14.78
N SER A 78 12.50 -17.08 14.10
CA SER A 78 12.03 -16.72 12.78
C SER A 78 11.30 -15.38 12.90
N LEU A 79 11.87 -14.32 12.33
CA LEU A 79 11.28 -12.97 12.29
C LEU A 79 9.84 -12.98 11.76
N ILE A 80 9.50 -14.00 10.96
CA ILE A 80 8.18 -14.24 10.41
C ILE A 80 7.76 -15.67 10.78
N SER A 81 7.03 -15.82 11.88
CA SER A 81 6.27 -17.05 12.14
C SER A 81 5.23 -17.25 11.03
N LYS A 82 4.89 -18.50 10.67
CA LYS A 82 3.84 -18.79 9.66
C LYS A 82 2.53 -18.06 9.96
N TRP A 83 2.21 -17.88 11.24
CA TRP A 83 1.06 -17.10 11.69
C TRP A 83 1.18 -15.61 11.33
N LEU A 84 2.36 -15.04 11.54
CA LEU A 84 2.67 -13.65 11.20
C LEU A 84 2.61 -13.44 9.67
N PHE A 85 3.15 -14.39 8.90
CA PHE A 85 3.08 -14.38 7.44
C PHE A 85 1.64 -14.37 6.92
N PHE A 86 0.79 -15.28 7.41
CA PHE A 86 -0.60 -15.36 6.97
C PHE A 86 -1.38 -14.10 7.36
N ARG A 87 -1.15 -13.58 8.58
CA ARG A 87 -1.72 -12.30 9.03
C ARG A 87 -1.33 -11.15 8.08
N TYR A 88 -0.08 -11.09 7.65
CA TYR A 88 0.37 -10.04 6.73
C TYR A 88 -0.14 -10.21 5.30
N MET A 89 -0.25 -11.44 4.82
CA MET A 89 -0.91 -11.71 3.53
C MET A 89 -2.38 -11.27 3.56
N ALA A 90 -3.10 -11.56 4.65
CA ALA A 90 -4.48 -11.14 4.81
C ALA A 90 -4.63 -9.61 4.85
N ILE A 91 -3.76 -8.91 5.61
CA ILE A 91 -3.75 -7.44 5.67
C ILE A 91 -3.38 -6.87 4.30
N GLY A 92 -2.36 -7.40 3.62
CA GLY A 92 -1.93 -6.92 2.30
C GLY A 92 -2.99 -7.13 1.23
N GLY A 93 -3.65 -8.28 1.25
CA GLY A 93 -4.81 -8.53 0.40
C GLY A 93 -5.97 -7.59 0.68
N TYR A 94 -6.26 -7.30 1.95
CA TYR A 94 -7.29 -6.35 2.34
C TYR A 94 -6.98 -4.94 1.85
N VAL A 95 -5.75 -4.43 2.08
CA VAL A 95 -5.35 -3.10 1.62
C VAL A 95 -5.37 -3.02 0.10
N GLY A 96 -4.83 -4.01 -0.59
CA GLY A 96 -4.83 -4.04 -2.05
C GLY A 96 -6.23 -4.12 -2.66
N ALA A 97 -7.12 -4.93 -2.09
CA ALA A 97 -8.50 -4.99 -2.52
C ALA A 97 -9.25 -3.66 -2.25
N ALA A 98 -8.96 -3.00 -1.12
CA ALA A 98 -9.58 -1.72 -0.79
C ALA A 98 -9.11 -0.58 -1.71
N THR A 99 -7.82 -0.49 -2.01
CA THR A 99 -7.27 0.55 -2.91
C THR A 99 -7.75 0.35 -4.34
N VAL A 100 -7.66 -0.88 -4.87
CA VAL A 100 -8.17 -1.22 -6.21
C VAL A 100 -9.69 -1.04 -6.28
N GLY A 101 -10.42 -1.48 -5.25
CA GLY A 101 -11.86 -1.31 -5.17
C GLY A 101 -12.28 0.16 -5.19
N ALA A 102 -11.53 1.05 -4.52
CA ALA A 102 -11.78 2.48 -4.54
C ALA A 102 -11.55 3.11 -5.92
N SER A 103 -10.49 2.72 -6.63
CA SER A 103 -10.26 3.15 -8.01
C SER A 103 -11.36 2.63 -8.95
N LEU A 104 -11.73 1.35 -8.83
CA LEU A 104 -12.82 0.76 -9.60
C LEU A 104 -14.17 1.43 -9.31
N TRP A 105 -14.43 1.81 -8.07
CA TRP A 105 -15.66 2.50 -7.70
C TRP A 105 -15.82 3.81 -8.47
N TRP A 106 -14.73 4.57 -8.64
CA TRP A 106 -14.72 5.78 -9.46
C TRP A 106 -15.01 5.49 -10.94
N PHE A 107 -14.44 4.42 -11.49
CA PHE A 107 -14.66 4.07 -12.90
C PHE A 107 -16.06 3.52 -13.20
N LEU A 108 -16.64 2.74 -12.29
CA LEU A 108 -17.82 1.92 -12.57
C LEU A 108 -19.13 2.52 -12.03
N ILE A 109 -19.09 3.20 -10.88
CA ILE A 109 -20.31 3.51 -10.10
C ILE A 109 -20.45 5.00 -9.81
N TYR A 110 -19.36 5.76 -9.76
CA TYR A 110 -19.39 7.15 -9.35
C TYR A 110 -20.19 8.03 -10.34
N ASP A 111 -21.12 8.84 -9.80
CA ASP A 111 -22.08 9.60 -10.59
C ASP A 111 -21.42 10.66 -11.49
N GLU A 112 -20.35 11.30 -11.02
CA GLU A 112 -19.55 12.24 -11.83
C GLU A 112 -18.39 11.55 -12.58
N GLY A 113 -18.33 10.22 -12.53
CA GLY A 113 -17.35 9.41 -13.23
C GLY A 113 -17.80 8.99 -14.63
N PRO A 114 -16.95 8.29 -15.38
CA PRO A 114 -17.25 7.83 -16.74
C PRO A 114 -18.23 6.64 -16.81
N GLN A 115 -18.62 6.04 -15.68
CA GLN A 115 -19.58 4.91 -15.58
C GLN A 115 -19.30 3.80 -16.60
N LEU A 116 -18.05 3.34 -16.64
CA LEU A 116 -17.57 2.36 -17.59
C LEU A 116 -18.05 0.94 -17.26
N SER A 117 -18.11 0.08 -18.27
CA SER A 117 -18.30 -1.36 -18.05
C SER A 117 -16.99 -2.01 -17.59
N TRP A 118 -17.11 -3.15 -16.90
CA TRP A 118 -15.96 -3.97 -16.51
C TRP A 118 -15.05 -4.34 -17.68
N TYR A 119 -15.62 -4.53 -18.87
CA TYR A 119 -14.86 -4.84 -20.09
C TYR A 119 -13.89 -3.70 -20.44
N HIS A 120 -14.36 -2.45 -20.44
CA HIS A 120 -13.56 -1.28 -20.76
C HIS A 120 -12.43 -1.07 -19.77
N VAL A 121 -12.68 -1.28 -18.47
CA VAL A 121 -11.67 -1.11 -17.41
C VAL A 121 -10.61 -2.22 -17.46
N SER A 122 -11.00 -3.47 -17.72
CA SER A 122 -10.05 -4.59 -17.83
C SER A 122 -9.24 -4.60 -19.13
N HIS A 123 -9.74 -3.97 -20.19
CA HIS A 123 -9.08 -3.88 -21.50
C HIS A 123 -8.60 -2.46 -21.82
N TRP A 124 -8.37 -1.64 -20.80
CA TRP A 124 -8.01 -0.22 -20.94
C TRP A 124 -6.80 0.01 -21.87
N MET A 125 -5.78 -0.86 -21.85
CA MET A 125 -4.60 -0.75 -22.74
C MET A 125 -4.93 -0.91 -24.23
N ARG A 126 -6.12 -1.40 -24.59
CA ARG A 126 -6.57 -1.54 -25.98
C ARG A 126 -7.32 -0.32 -26.49
N CYS A 127 -7.55 0.70 -25.66
CA CYS A 127 -8.32 1.88 -26.04
C CYS A 127 -7.77 2.57 -27.31
N GLU A 128 -6.45 2.69 -27.42
CA GLU A 128 -5.79 3.29 -28.60
C GLU A 128 -5.70 2.35 -29.82
N ILE A 129 -5.82 1.04 -29.61
CA ILE A 129 -5.58 0.01 -30.63
C ILE A 129 -6.90 -0.45 -31.28
N GLU A 130 -8.00 -0.48 -30.52
CA GLU A 130 -9.32 -0.97 -30.93
C GLU A 130 -10.41 0.11 -30.74
N PRO A 131 -10.39 1.22 -31.53
CA PRO A 131 -11.28 2.36 -31.33
C PRO A 131 -12.78 2.02 -31.51
N GLU A 132 -13.12 0.94 -32.22
CA GLU A 132 -14.51 0.49 -32.38
C GLU A 132 -15.14 0.05 -31.06
N ASN A 133 -14.37 -0.57 -30.16
CA ASN A 133 -14.86 -1.05 -28.86
C ASN A 133 -14.93 0.06 -27.79
N PHE A 134 -14.30 1.20 -28.07
CA PHE A 134 -14.17 2.35 -27.17
C PHE A 134 -14.67 3.66 -27.80
N ALA A 135 -15.49 3.57 -28.86
CA ALA A 135 -15.86 4.72 -29.70
C ALA A 135 -16.56 5.85 -28.92
N ASP A 136 -17.24 5.52 -27.83
CA ASP A 136 -17.99 6.47 -26.99
C ASP A 136 -17.19 6.97 -25.77
N ILE A 137 -15.90 6.60 -25.64
CA ILE A 137 -15.07 6.86 -24.46
C ILE A 137 -13.80 7.60 -24.86
N ASP A 138 -13.50 8.70 -24.16
CA ASP A 138 -12.20 9.36 -24.27
C ASP A 138 -11.13 8.55 -23.51
N CYS A 139 -10.13 8.01 -24.22
CA CYS A 139 -9.05 7.23 -23.63
C CYS A 139 -8.24 8.01 -22.58
N ALA A 140 -8.29 9.35 -22.58
CA ALA A 140 -7.68 10.17 -21.54
C ALA A 140 -8.20 9.86 -20.14
N VAL A 141 -9.43 9.32 -20.01
CA VAL A 141 -10.04 8.96 -18.72
C VAL A 141 -9.24 7.93 -17.92
N PHE A 142 -8.52 7.04 -18.60
CA PHE A 142 -7.68 6.03 -17.93
C PHE A 142 -6.38 6.61 -17.37
N THR A 143 -6.03 7.84 -17.75
CA THR A 143 -4.88 8.60 -17.21
C THR A 143 -5.28 9.64 -16.16
N ASP A 144 -6.56 9.68 -15.77
CA ASP A 144 -7.07 10.62 -14.78
C ASP A 144 -6.45 10.38 -13.39
N ASN A 145 -6.27 11.46 -12.64
CA ASN A 145 -5.72 11.43 -11.28
C ASN A 145 -6.75 11.09 -10.20
N HIS A 146 -8.05 11.20 -10.48
CA HIS A 146 -9.12 10.89 -9.53
C HIS A 146 -9.06 9.45 -8.99
N PRO A 147 -8.97 8.39 -9.82
CA PRO A 147 -8.82 7.02 -9.32
C PRO A 147 -7.59 6.84 -8.41
N ASN A 148 -6.49 7.51 -8.76
CA ASN A 148 -5.24 7.46 -8.00
C ASN A 148 -5.37 8.18 -6.65
N ALA A 149 -6.04 9.35 -6.63
CA ALA A 149 -6.31 10.09 -5.41
C ALA A 149 -7.21 9.28 -4.45
N MET A 150 -8.22 8.59 -4.99
CA MET A 150 -9.10 7.72 -4.21
C MET A 150 -8.32 6.55 -3.58
N ALA A 151 -7.53 5.83 -4.37
CA ALA A 151 -6.67 4.75 -3.86
C ALA A 151 -5.67 5.26 -2.81
N LEU A 152 -5.04 6.41 -3.03
CA LEU A 152 -4.13 7.00 -2.06
C LEU A 152 -4.82 7.37 -0.76
N SER A 153 -6.00 7.96 -0.82
CA SER A 153 -6.76 8.32 0.39
C SER A 153 -7.11 7.09 1.23
N VAL A 154 -7.50 5.99 0.58
CA VAL A 154 -7.76 4.70 1.24
C VAL A 154 -6.49 4.13 1.85
N LEU A 155 -5.38 4.16 1.12
CA LEU A 155 -4.10 3.68 1.64
C LEU A 155 -3.67 4.47 2.88
N VAL A 156 -3.69 5.81 2.82
CA VAL A 156 -3.30 6.67 3.94
C VAL A 156 -4.21 6.46 5.14
N THR A 157 -5.53 6.39 4.94
CA THR A 157 -6.48 6.17 6.05
C THR A 157 -6.26 4.82 6.73
N ILE A 158 -6.02 3.75 5.95
CA ILE A 158 -5.71 2.44 6.51
C ILE A 158 -4.38 2.47 7.28
N GLU A 159 -3.33 3.09 6.73
CA GLU A 159 -2.03 3.19 7.40
C GLU A 159 -2.13 4.00 8.70
N MET A 160 -2.90 5.09 8.74
CA MET A 160 -3.13 5.87 9.96
C MET A 160 -3.91 5.08 11.03
N LEU A 161 -4.95 4.34 10.64
CA LEU A 161 -5.70 3.47 11.54
C LEU A 161 -4.84 2.32 12.07
N ASN A 162 -3.99 1.74 11.22
CA ASN A 162 -3.05 0.70 11.62
C ASN A 162 -1.98 1.23 12.57
N ALA A 163 -1.55 2.49 12.40
CA ALA A 163 -0.63 3.16 13.31
C ALA A 163 -1.27 3.44 14.69
N MET A 164 -2.57 3.77 14.75
CA MET A 164 -3.31 3.98 16.01
C MET A 164 -3.61 2.68 16.77
N ASN A 165 -3.74 1.55 16.07
CA ASN A 165 -3.97 0.24 16.67
C ASN A 165 -2.67 -0.45 17.18
N ARG A 166 -1.52 0.24 17.09
CA ARG A 166 -0.24 -0.21 17.65
C ARG A 166 0.06 0.48 18.96
#